data_AF-A0A109JQQ7-F1
#
_entry.id   AF-A0A109JQQ7-F1
#
_cell.length_a   1.000
_cell.length_b   1.000
_cell.length_c   1.000
_cell.angle_alpha   90.00
_cell.angle_beta   90.00
_cell.angle_gamma   90.00
#
_symmetry.space_group_name_H-M   'P 1'
#
loop_
_entity.id
_entity.type
_entity.pdbx_description
1 polymer ?
#
loop_
_entity_poly.entity_id
_entity_poly.type
_entity_poly.pdbx_seq_one_letter_code
_entity_poly.pdbx_strand_id
1 'polypeptide(L)' 'MDCAVIEQESHARAAGTSSWLSGFGRRLLRRLSEWDRLELEGMPDRVKRDLGFMDGREPRYDREF' A
#
# COMPACT_ATOMS: atom_id res chain seq x y z
N MET A 1 -33.17 20.16 -31.17
CA MET A 1 -32.02 20.44 -30.28
C MET A 1 -32.00 19.33 -29.25
N ASP A 2 -31.22 18.28 -29.51
CA ASP A 2 -31.09 17.07 -28.68
C ASP A 2 -29.77 17.18 -27.90
N CYS A 3 -29.78 17.95 -26.82
CA CYS A 3 -28.58 18.20 -26.02
C CYS A 3 -28.42 17.22 -24.83
N ALA A 4 -29.40 16.34 -24.58
CA ALA A 4 -29.44 15.51 -23.38
C ALA A 4 -28.77 14.12 -23.54
N VAL A 5 -28.54 13.65 -24.77
CA VAL A 5 -28.00 12.29 -25.03
C VAL A 5 -26.49 12.20 -24.82
N ILE A 6 -25.75 13.29 -25.06
CA ILE A 6 -24.28 13.33 -25.01
C ILE A 6 -23.75 13.34 -23.55
N GLU A 7 -24.55 13.86 -22.60
CA GLU A 7 -24.17 13.89 -21.18
C GLU A 7 -24.29 12.51 -20.50
N GLN A 8 -25.17 11.63 -20.98
CA GLN A 8 -25.40 10.32 -20.35
C GLN A 8 -24.32 9.29 -20.72
N GLU A 9 -23.80 9.34 -21.95
CA GLU A 9 -22.75 8.42 -22.42
C GLU A 9 -21.35 8.75 -21.85
N SER A 10 -21.09 10.02 -21.54
CA SER A 10 -19.83 10.48 -20.97
C SER A 10 -19.72 10.15 -19.48
N HIS A 11 -20.81 10.27 -18.72
CA HIS A 11 -20.88 9.86 -17.31
C HIS A 11 -20.76 8.34 -17.12
N ALA A 12 -21.35 7.52 -18.01
CA ALA A 12 -21.26 6.06 -17.93
C ALA A 12 -19.84 5.53 -18.19
N ARG A 13 -19.09 6.15 -19.10
CA ARG A 13 -17.69 5.79 -19.40
C ARG A 13 -16.71 6.23 -18.31
N ALA A 14 -16.96 7.37 -17.65
CA ALA A 14 -16.13 7.86 -16.54
C ALA A 14 -16.27 7.02 -15.24
N ALA A 15 -17.45 6.44 -15.00
CA ALA A 15 -17.69 5.58 -13.83
C ALA A 15 -16.97 4.21 -13.93
N GLY A 16 -16.86 3.64 -15.13
CA GLY A 16 -16.17 2.34 -15.33
C GLY A 16 -14.65 2.43 -15.18
N THR A 17 -14.03 3.50 -15.71
CA THR A 17 -12.57 3.69 -15.67
C THR A 17 -12.06 4.11 -14.30
N SER A 18 -12.86 4.83 -13.51
CA SER A 18 -12.52 5.22 -12.14
C SER A 18 -12.46 4.03 -11.18
N SER A 19 -13.34 3.02 -11.33
CA SER A 19 -13.31 1.84 -10.45
C SER A 19 -12.06 0.99 -10.65
N TRP A 20 -11.60 0.83 -11.90
CA TRP A 20 -10.41 0.05 -12.23
C TRP A 20 -9.13 0.72 -11.71
N LEU A 21 -9.01 2.04 -11.87
CA LEU A 21 -7.92 2.83 -11.30
C LEU A 21 -7.90 2.77 -9.77
N SER A 22 -9.07 2.79 -9.12
CA SER A 22 -9.17 2.67 -7.66
C SER A 22 -8.70 1.30 -7.14
N GLY A 23 -9.00 0.22 -7.87
CA GLY A 23 -8.55 -1.12 -7.53
C GLY A 23 -7.03 -1.30 -7.68
N PHE A 24 -6.45 -0.71 -8.73
CA PHE A 24 -5.00 -0.71 -8.95
C PHE A 24 -4.28 0.11 -7.88
N GLY A 25 -4.80 1.29 -7.53
CA GLY A 25 -4.24 2.13 -6.47
C GLY A 25 -4.21 1.44 -5.11
N ARG A 26 -5.28 0.74 -4.72
CA ARG A 26 -5.31 -0.03 -3.46
C ARG A 26 -4.29 -1.17 -3.44
N ARG A 27 -4.11 -1.89 -4.55
CA ARG A 27 -3.09 -2.95 -4.64
C ARG A 27 -1.67 -2.39 -4.56
N LEU A 28 -1.43 -1.24 -5.20
CA LEU A 28 -0.12 -0.59 -5.18
C LEU A 28 0.23 -0.08 -3.77
N LEU A 29 -0.71 0.59 -3.11
CA LEU A 29 -0.56 1.05 -1.72
C LEU A 29 -0.32 -0.10 -0.74
N ARG A 30 -1.04 -1.22 -0.89
CA ARG A 30 -0.81 -2.40 -0.06
C ARG A 30 0.60 -2.98 -0.28
N ARG A 31 1.06 -3.01 -1.53
CA ARG A 31 2.40 -3.54 -1.87
C ARG A 31 3.53 -2.63 -1.37
N LEU A 32 3.33 -1.30 -1.39
CA LEU A 32 4.26 -0.34 -0.81
C LEU A 32 4.24 -0.37 0.72
N SER A 33 3.09 -0.63 1.35
CA SER A 33 3.01 -0.85 2.80
C SER A 33 3.76 -2.11 3.23
N GLU A 34 3.76 -3.18 2.42
CA GLU A 34 4.59 -4.36 2.70
C GLU A 34 6.10 -4.09 2.57
N TRP A 35 6.51 -3.06 1.81
CA TRP A 35 7.92 -2.65 1.71
C TRP A 35 8.42 -1.93 2.97
N ASP A 36 7.52 -1.43 3.80
CA ASP A 36 7.90 -0.81 5.09
C ASP A 36 8.34 -1.87 6.13
N ARG A 37 8.25 -3.16 5.78
CA ARG A 37 8.75 -4.24 6.61
C ARG A 37 10.24 -4.43 6.34
N LEU A 38 11.06 -4.11 7.35
CA LEU A 38 12.49 -4.40 7.34
C LEU A 38 12.71 -5.91 7.15
N GLU A 39 13.41 -6.29 6.07
CA GLU A 39 13.76 -7.68 5.80
C GLU A 39 14.86 -8.12 6.75
N LEU A 40 14.56 -9.05 7.66
CA LEU A 40 15.51 -9.55 8.64
C LEU A 40 16.22 -10.81 8.17
N GLU A 41 15.64 -11.62 7.30
CA GLU A 41 16.18 -12.95 6.97
C GLU A 41 17.50 -12.85 6.17
N GLY A 42 17.51 -12.12 5.06
CA GLY A 42 18.71 -11.89 4.24
C GLY A 42 19.70 -10.86 4.80
N MET A 43 19.38 -10.20 5.91
CA MET A 43 20.21 -9.13 6.46
C MET A 43 21.48 -9.67 7.14
N PRO A 44 22.68 -9.10 6.88
CA PRO A 44 23.92 -9.57 7.50
C PRO A 44 23.93 -9.42 9.02
N ASP A 45 24.54 -10.37 9.72
CA ASP A 45 24.57 -10.41 11.19
C ASP A 45 25.18 -9.16 11.83
N ARG A 46 26.19 -8.56 11.19
CA ARG A 46 26.76 -7.27 11.65
C ARG A 46 25.70 -6.19 11.77
N VAL A 47 24.80 -6.11 10.79
CA VAL A 47 23.78 -5.06 10.73
C VAL A 47 22.64 -5.41 11.71
N LYS A 48 22.29 -6.70 11.86
CA LYS A 48 21.32 -7.15 12.89
C LYS A 48 21.79 -6.81 14.29
N ARG A 49 23.08 -7.02 14.57
CA ARG A 49 23.71 -6.67 15.85
C ARG A 49 23.72 -5.16 16.08
N ASP A 50 24.08 -4.36 15.09
CA ASP A 50 24.12 -2.90 15.22
C ASP A 50 22.72 -2.28 15.45
N LEU A 51 21.67 -2.92 14.92
CA LEU A 51 20.28 -2.56 15.21
C LEU A 51 19.74 -3.13 16.53
N GLY A 52 20.54 -3.93 17.26
CA GLY A 52 20.16 -4.50 18.56
C GLY A 52 19.17 -5.67 18.47
N PHE A 53 18.90 -6.23 17.29
CA PHE A 53 18.04 -7.42 17.16
C PHE A 53 18.66 -8.67 17.80
N MET A 54 20.00 -8.68 17.97
CA MET A 54 20.73 -9.77 18.62
C MET A 54 20.95 -9.54 20.12
N ASP A 55 20.40 -8.48 20.70
CA ASP A 55 20.57 -8.15 22.13
C ASP A 55 19.69 -9.02 23.06
N GLY A 56 18.80 -9.85 22.50
CA GLY A 56 17.88 -10.69 23.27
C GLY A 56 16.79 -9.90 24.03
N ARG A 57 16.58 -8.63 23.68
CA ARG A 57 15.53 -7.79 24.27
C ARG A 57 14.16 -8.18 23.71
N GLU A 58 13.14 -8.10 24.55
CA GLU A 58 11.76 -8.27 24.09
C GLU A 58 11.38 -7.17 23.09
N PRO A 59 10.70 -7.50 21.98
CA PRO A 59 10.20 -6.51 21.04
C PRO A 59 9.26 -5.50 21.71
N ARG A 60 9.47 -4.21 21.45
CA ARG A 60 8.54 -3.18 21.87
C ARG A 60 7.35 -3.15 20.92
N TYR A 61 6.19 -3.56 21.40
CA TYR A 61 4.92 -3.34 20.71
C TYR A 61 4.37 -1.98 21.12
N ASP A 62 4.15 -1.09 20.16
CA ASP A 62 3.36 0.10 20.43
C ASP A 62 1.93 -0.34 20.72
N ARG A 63 1.41 0.09 21.89
CA ARG A 63 0.01 -0.14 22.20
C ARG A 63 -0.79 0.75 21.27
N GLU A 64 -1.53 0.13 20.35
CA GLU A 64 -2.53 0.83 19.55
C GLU A 64 -3.51 1.51 20.52
N PHE A 65 -3.51 2.84 20.52
CA PHE A 65 -4.39 3.70 21.31
C PHE A 65 -5.76 3.85 20.65
#